data_AF-A0A967PJI4-F1
#
_entry.id   AF-A0A967PJI4-F1
#
_cell.length_a   1.000
_cell.length_b   1.000
_cell.length_c   1.000
_cell.angle_alpha   90.00
_cell.angle_beta   90.00
_cell.angle_gamma   90.00
#
_symmetry.space_group_name_H-M   'P 1'
#
loop_
_entity.id
_entity.type
_entity.pdbx_description
1 polymer ?
#
loop_
_entity_poly.entity_id
_entity_poly.type
_entity_poly.pdbx_seq_one_letter_code
_entity_poly.pdbx_strand_id
1 'polypeptide(L)'
;MSAGPLPRFDDRGLVPVVVQDAATRRVLMLGYMDEEAYRLTREKGTVHFRSRSRDRLWEKGETSGNRLHVVDLRLDCDGDALLVL
;
A
#
# COMPACT_ATOMS: atom_id res chain seq x y z
N MET A 1 -5.24 -3.11 -17.15
CA MET A 1 -6.08 -2.88 -15.94
C MET A 1 -6.47 -1.41 -15.95
N SER A 2 -7.76 -1.09 -15.79
CA SER A 2 -8.23 0.30 -15.77
C SER A 2 -7.51 1.09 -14.68
N ALA A 3 -7.21 2.36 -14.93
CA ALA A 3 -6.64 3.27 -13.96
C ALA A 3 -7.66 3.53 -12.84
N GLY A 4 -7.73 2.64 -11.85
CA GLY A 4 -8.48 2.89 -10.61
C GLY A 4 -8.04 4.22 -9.97
N PRO A 5 -8.94 4.88 -9.22
CA PRO A 5 -8.71 6.21 -8.67
C PRO A 5 -7.45 6.28 -7.82
N LEU A 6 -6.74 7.41 -7.92
CA LEU A 6 -5.59 7.72 -7.06
C LEU A 6 -6.09 8.04 -5.64
N PRO A 7 -5.40 7.56 -4.59
CA PRO A 7 -5.68 7.98 -3.22
C PRO A 7 -5.41 9.48 -3.04
N ARG A 8 -6.13 10.09 -2.09
CA ARG A 8 -5.84 11.43 -1.58
C ARG A 8 -4.69 11.33 -0.59
N PHE A 9 -3.55 11.88 -0.98
CA PHE A 9 -2.39 11.98 -0.10
C PHE A 9 -2.53 13.17 0.87
N ASP A 10 -1.97 13.03 2.07
CA ASP A 10 -1.89 14.08 3.08
C ASP A 10 -0.90 15.19 2.68
N ASP A 11 -0.75 16.21 3.54
CA ASP A 11 0.19 17.33 3.32
C ASP A 11 1.66 16.90 3.22
N ARG A 12 1.99 15.64 3.57
CA ARG A 12 3.32 15.05 3.46
C ARG A 12 3.44 14.15 2.23
N GLY A 13 2.42 14.08 1.38
CA GLY A 13 2.37 13.21 0.22
C GLY A 13 2.19 11.73 0.57
N LEU A 14 1.57 11.41 1.72
CA LEU A 14 1.40 10.05 2.21
C LEU A 14 -0.07 9.65 2.34
N VAL A 15 -0.34 8.35 2.16
CA VAL A 15 -1.64 7.71 2.45
C VAL A 15 -1.43 6.53 3.42
N PRO A 16 -2.21 6.40 4.50
CA PRO A 16 -2.22 5.20 5.34
C PRO A 16 -2.74 3.98 4.56
N VAL A 17 -2.10 2.85 4.79
CA VAL A 17 -2.41 1.59 4.11
C VAL A 17 -2.55 0.46 5.11
N VAL A 18 -3.75 -0.08 5.23
CA VAL A 18 -4.02 -1.30 6.00
C VAL A 18 -3.82 -2.50 5.07
N VAL A 19 -2.95 -3.42 5.46
CA VAL A 19 -2.84 -4.72 4.81
C VAL A 19 -3.63 -5.73 5.60
N GLN A 20 -4.57 -6.39 4.94
CA GLN A 20 -5.39 -7.45 5.49
C GLN A 20 -5.19 -8.71 4.65
N ASP A 21 -5.11 -9.86 5.29
CA ASP A 21 -5.08 -11.14 4.59
C ASP A 21 -6.40 -11.37 3.85
N ALA A 22 -6.34 -11.55 2.52
CA ALA A 22 -7.52 -11.69 1.66
C ALA A 22 -8.48 -12.83 2.06
N ALA A 23 -7.96 -13.92 2.63
CA ALA A 23 -8.74 -15.11 2.96
C ALA A 23 -9.33 -15.02 4.38
N THR A 24 -8.50 -14.71 5.35
CA THR A 24 -8.84 -14.76 6.79
C THR A 24 -9.37 -13.45 7.33
N ARG A 25 -9.21 -12.34 6.59
CA ARG A 25 -9.56 -10.98 7.02
C ARG A 25 -8.77 -10.49 8.25
N ARG A 26 -7.69 -11.19 8.60
CA ARG A 26 -6.78 -10.72 9.66
C ARG A 26 -6.01 -9.50 9.18
N VAL A 27 -6.01 -8.43 9.97
CA VAL A 27 -5.10 -7.30 9.75
C VAL A 27 -3.67 -7.76 10.00
N LEU A 28 -2.81 -7.59 9.00
CA LEU A 28 -1.40 -7.99 9.06
C LEU A 28 -0.52 -6.84 9.52
N MET A 29 -0.74 -5.64 8.97
CA MET A 29 0.03 -4.45 9.32
C MET A 29 -0.64 -3.16 8.83
N LEU A 30 -0.18 -2.04 9.38
CA LEU A 30 -0.40 -0.70 8.86
C LEU A 30 0.93 -0.15 8.33
N GLY A 31 0.90 0.44 7.14
CA GLY A 31 2.02 1.17 6.54
C GLY A 31 1.56 2.48 5.92
N TYR A 32 2.47 3.13 5.20
CA TYR A 32 2.19 4.36 4.45
C TYR A 32 2.77 4.22 3.05
N MET A 33 2.05 4.74 2.06
CA MET A 33 2.53 4.86 0.69
C MET A 33 2.60 6.34 0.31
N ASP A 34 3.62 6.72 -0.46
CA ASP A 34 3.56 7.90 -1.31
C ASP A 34 3.08 7.50 -2.71
N GLU A 35 3.01 8.46 -3.63
CA GLU A 35 2.58 8.22 -5.01
C GLU A 35 3.45 7.16 -5.71
N GLU A 36 4.77 7.19 -5.49
CA GLU A 36 5.70 6.21 -6.06
C GLU A 36 5.43 4.79 -5.54
N ALA A 37 5.28 4.62 -4.22
CA ALA A 37 4.98 3.32 -3.62
C ALA A 37 3.63 2.78 -4.08
N TYR A 38 2.60 3.63 -4.20
CA TYR A 38 1.29 3.23 -4.72
C TYR A 38 1.38 2.77 -6.19
N ARG A 39 2.07 3.56 -7.03
CA ARG A 39 2.30 3.22 -8.44
C ARG A 39 3.02 1.88 -8.59
N LEU A 40 4.13 1.68 -7.86
CA LEU A 40 4.89 0.43 -7.91
C LEU A 40 4.09 -0.76 -7.37
N THR A 41 3.25 -0.55 -6.35
CA THR A 41 2.37 -1.60 -5.83
C THR A 41 1.40 -2.09 -6.89
N ARG A 42 0.82 -1.17 -7.68
CA ARG A 42 -0.08 -1.51 -8.79
C ARG A 42 0.63 -2.16 -9.96
N GLU A 43 1.82 -1.68 -10.31
CA GLU A 43 2.58 -2.18 -11.47
C GLU A 43 3.18 -3.56 -11.21
N LYS A 44 3.75 -3.78 -10.03
CA LYS A 44 4.46 -5.02 -9.68
C LYS A 44 3.58 -6.07 -9.04
N GLY A 45 2.41 -5.70 -8.52
CA GLY A 45 1.53 -6.61 -7.78
C GLY A 45 2.08 -7.05 -6.42
N THR A 46 3.07 -6.34 -5.87
CA THR A 46 3.61 -6.55 -4.52
C THR A 46 3.58 -5.25 -3.72
N VAL A 47 3.37 -5.36 -2.41
CA VAL A 47 3.18 -4.16 -1.57
C VAL A 47 4.49 -3.41 -1.37
N HIS A 48 4.51 -2.14 -1.77
CA HIS A 48 5.59 -1.18 -1.52
C HIS A 48 5.14 -0.13 -0.52
N PHE A 49 6.05 0.38 0.29
CA PHE A 49 5.76 1.41 1.30
C PHE A 49 6.81 2.53 1.27
N ARG A 50 6.44 3.69 1.80
CA ARG A 50 7.35 4.79 2.14
C ARG A 50 7.60 4.81 3.65
N SER A 51 8.86 4.69 4.05
CA SER A 51 9.28 4.78 5.45
C SER A 51 9.26 6.24 5.91
N ARG A 52 8.25 6.64 6.70
CA ARG A 52 8.09 8.03 7.21
C ARG A 52 9.33 8.59 7.93
N SER A 53 10.08 7.76 8.63
CA SER A 53 11.26 8.17 9.41
C SER A 53 12.56 8.20 8.62
N ARG A 54 12.62 7.48 7.49
CA ARG A 54 13.86 7.30 6.70
C ARG A 54 13.74 7.85 5.29
N ASP A 55 12.57 8.42 4.98
CA ASP A 55 12.17 8.92 3.67
C ASP A 55 12.52 7.99 2.50
N ARG A 56 12.31 6.69 2.71
CA ARG A 56 12.78 5.65 1.79
C ARG A 56 11.66 4.72 1.35
N LEU A 57 11.60 4.49 0.04
CA LEU A 57 10.81 3.44 -0.59
C LEU A 57 11.39 2.06 -0.26
N TRP A 58 10.52 1.11 0.05
CA TRP A 58 10.92 -0.29 0.23
C TRP A 58 9.79 -1.23 -0.17
N GLU A 59 10.15 -2.40 -0.70
CA GLU A 59 9.19 -3.46 -0.99
C GLU A 59 9.05 -4.37 0.24
N LYS A 60 7.81 -4.65 0.66
CA LYS A 60 7.57 -5.52 1.81
C LYS A 60 8.13 -6.90 1.55
N GLY A 61 9.09 -7.32 2.38
CA GLY A 61 9.71 -8.64 2.27
C GLY A 61 10.94 -8.69 1.36
N GLU A 62 11.44 -7.55 0.85
CA GLU A 62 12.63 -7.52 -0.02
C GLU A 62 13.86 -8.18 0.60
N THR A 63 14.03 -8.09 1.92
CA THR A 63 15.14 -8.73 2.66
C THR A 63 14.77 -10.10 3.24
N SER A 64 13.54 -10.27 3.73
CA SER A 64 13.13 -11.48 4.45
C SER A 64 12.50 -12.56 3.56
N GLY A 65 12.20 -12.26 2.30
CA GLY A 65 11.44 -13.13 1.40
C GLY A 65 9.93 -13.13 1.64
N ASN A 66 9.45 -12.61 2.78
CA ASN A 66 8.03 -12.56 3.14
C ASN A 66 7.29 -11.42 2.41
N ARG A 67 7.11 -11.59 1.09
CA ARG A 67 6.41 -10.65 0.23
C ARG A 67 4.90 -10.72 0.42
N LEU A 68 4.24 -9.59 0.19
CA LEU A 68 2.79 -9.49 0.17
C LEU A 68 2.36 -9.23 -1.26
N HIS A 69 1.62 -10.18 -1.84
CA HIS A 69 1.05 -10.05 -3.18
C HIS A 69 -0.32 -9.39 -3.09
N VAL A 70 -0.59 -8.45 -3.99
CA VAL A 70 -1.84 -7.71 -4.04
C VAL A 70 -2.92 -8.57 -4.69
N VAL A 71 -3.99 -8.85 -3.95
CA VAL A 71 -5.22 -9.47 -4.46
C VAL A 71 -6.23 -8.39 -4.85
N ASP A 72 -6.36 -7.34 -4.04
CA ASP A 72 -7.28 -6.23 -4.29
C ASP A 72 -6.78 -4.94 -3.63
N LEU A 73 -7.20 -3.79 -4.17
CA LEU A 73 -6.89 -2.46 -3.64
C LEU A 73 -8.19 -1.67 -3.56
N ARG A 74 -8.52 -1.20 -2.35
CA ARG A 74 -9.75 -0.45 -2.10
C ARG A 74 -9.46 0.86 -1.40
N LEU A 75 -10.05 1.93 -1.88
CA LEU A 75 -10.12 3.20 -1.16
C LEU A 75 -11.27 3.16 -0.16
N ASP A 76 -11.14 3.93 0.91
CA ASP A 76 -12.26 4.27 1.77
C ASP A 76 -13.15 5.37 1.15
N CYS A 77 -14.12 5.87 1.93
CA CYS A 77 -15.21 6.69 1.38
C CYS A 77 -14.82 8.13 1.03
N ASP A 78 -13.78 8.69 1.65
CA ASP A 78 -13.20 10.00 1.32
C ASP A 78 -11.82 9.89 0.64
N GLY A 79 -11.34 8.66 0.44
CA GLY A 79 -10.22 8.32 -0.42
C GLY A 79 -8.86 8.57 0.21
N ASP A 80 -8.79 8.82 1.52
CA ASP A 80 -7.54 9.09 2.23
C ASP A 80 -6.96 7.88 2.98
N ALA A 81 -7.56 6.70 2.82
CA ALA A 81 -6.93 5.45 3.23
C ALA A 81 -7.08 4.34 2.16
N LEU A 82 -6.12 3.41 2.20
CA LEU A 82 -6.11 2.24 1.32
C LEU A 82 -6.21 0.95 2.14
N LEU A 83 -7.09 0.05 1.71
CA LEU A 83 -7.09 -1.36 2.11
C LEU A 83 -6.45 -2.20 1.00
N VAL A 84 -5.38 -2.91 1.34
CA VAL A 84 -4.76 -3.94 0.51
C VAL A 84 -5.21 -5.30 1.01
N LEU A 85 -5.75 -6.12 0.11
CA LEU A 85 -6.05 -7.53 0.34
C LEU A 85 -4.98 -8.42 -0.28
#